data_AF-A0A4R8S0Q2-F1
#
_entry.id   AF-A0A4R8S0Q2-F1
#
_cell.length_a   1.000
_cell.length_b   1.000
_cell.length_c   1.000
_cell.angle_alpha   90.00
_cell.angle_beta   90.00
_cell.angle_gamma   90.00
#
_symmetry.space_group_name_H-M   'P 1'
#
loop_
_entity.id
_entity.type
_entity.pdbx_description
1 polymer ?
#
loop_
_entity_poly.entity_id
_entity_poly.type
_entity_poly.pdbx_seq_one_letter_code
_entity_poly.pdbx_strand_id
1 'polypeptide(L)'
;MGFLVTMSSENVRSVAGKSRPRGSARTPVGAAPRAARLPSVGAVVAAMLLCANAGCGRTVESGSSTSPAPSVADRLTYRWVPNSAMDLMSPEGTFVRATLESQNFAMWSDKKYLDAYQDGYPGYTHAQRMPTAAIYGGYFPDGRTIAGTTFYEVIGLERTGTGYTARICEYNSRASGQDEAGNYYDPNPDPATPRGQSSTMTFGPDPAVQPAQQHSPPTNQKGPASRPTDDVFGTWIVTDIAASRTPFPECQKLAPGTPPHQALPAPALPPEPGWPDAGSA
;
A
#
# COMPACT_ATOMS: atom_id res chain seq x y z
N MET A 1 -9.33 14.78 -12.95
CA MET A 1 -8.55 13.56 -13.31
C MET A 1 -8.47 12.73 -12.04
N GLY A 2 -9.29 11.68 -11.93
CA GLY A 2 -9.25 10.77 -10.79
C GLY A 2 -8.03 9.86 -10.89
N PHE A 3 -7.21 9.82 -9.85
CA PHE A 3 -5.90 9.18 -9.85
C PHE A 3 -5.97 7.67 -9.58
N LEU A 4 -6.55 6.91 -10.51
CA LEU A 4 -6.06 5.56 -10.79
C LEU A 4 -5.46 5.60 -12.20
N VAL A 5 -4.14 5.71 -12.27
CA VAL A 5 -3.43 5.79 -13.56
C VAL A 5 -3.47 4.43 -14.23
N THR A 6 -4.24 4.34 -15.31
CA THR A 6 -4.15 3.29 -16.33
C THR A 6 -2.77 3.38 -16.99
N MET A 7 -1.85 2.50 -16.65
CA MET A 7 -0.69 2.26 -17.52
C MET A 7 -1.07 1.20 -18.54
N SER A 8 -1.12 1.61 -19.82
CA SER A 8 -1.33 0.68 -20.94
C SER A 8 -0.17 -0.30 -20.98
N SER A 9 -0.46 -1.59 -20.79
CA SER A 9 0.44 -2.71 -21.05
C SER A 9 0.61 -2.91 -22.57
N GLU A 10 1.21 -1.93 -23.25
CA GLU A 10 1.60 -2.02 -24.65
C GLU A 10 3.10 -1.75 -24.78
N ASN A 11 3.91 -2.74 -24.38
CA ASN A 11 5.20 -3.04 -25.03
C ASN A 11 5.85 -4.29 -24.42
N VAL A 12 5.21 -5.45 -24.58
CA VAL A 12 5.92 -6.73 -24.60
C VAL A 12 5.42 -7.51 -25.81
N ARG A 13 5.75 -7.04 -27.02
CA ARG A 13 5.68 -7.88 -28.23
C ARG A 13 7.06 -8.42 -28.55
N SER A 14 7.25 -9.67 -28.15
CA SER A 14 7.81 -10.77 -28.94
C SER A 14 8.75 -10.38 -30.09
N VAL A 15 10.06 -10.47 -29.84
CA VAL A 15 11.06 -10.64 -30.91
C VAL A 15 10.93 -12.07 -31.42
N ALA A 16 10.08 -12.26 -32.44
CA ALA A 16 10.00 -13.50 -33.18
C ALA A 16 11.31 -13.72 -33.95
N GLY A 17 11.99 -14.82 -33.62
CA GLY A 17 13.26 -15.22 -34.19
C GLY A 17 13.19 -15.48 -35.69
N LYS A 18 14.15 -14.91 -36.42
CA LYS A 18 14.47 -15.25 -37.80
C LYS A 18 15.73 -16.10 -37.79
N SER A 19 15.55 -17.41 -37.98
CA SER A 19 16.63 -18.38 -38.14
C SER A 19 17.37 -18.16 -39.47
N ARG A 20 18.71 -18.07 -39.40
CA ARG A 20 19.61 -18.31 -40.53
C ARG A 20 20.80 -19.17 -40.08
N PRO A 21 21.34 -20.03 -40.96
CA PRO A 21 22.27 -21.08 -40.56
C PRO A 21 23.75 -20.78 -40.89
N ARG A 22 24.62 -21.58 -40.25
CA ARG A 22 26.01 -21.97 -40.55
C ARG A 22 27.11 -20.90 -40.51
N GLY A 23 28.05 -21.14 -39.59
CA GLY A 23 29.43 -20.67 -39.66
C GLY A 23 30.30 -21.41 -38.63
N SER A 24 31.10 -22.35 -39.10
CA SER A 24 32.07 -23.16 -38.35
C SER A 24 33.36 -22.37 -38.07
N ALA A 25 33.92 -22.45 -36.85
CA ALA A 25 35.36 -22.69 -36.60
C ALA A 25 35.76 -22.53 -35.11
N ARG A 26 36.52 -23.54 -34.64
CA ARG A 26 37.61 -23.61 -33.63
C ARG A 26 37.96 -22.31 -32.88
N THR A 27 38.30 -22.30 -31.59
CA THR A 27 39.43 -23.00 -30.92
C THR A 27 39.33 -22.77 -29.39
N PRO A 28 39.77 -23.69 -28.51
CA PRO A 28 39.89 -23.46 -27.07
C PRO A 28 41.23 -22.81 -26.70
N VAL A 29 41.37 -22.33 -25.46
CA VAL A 29 42.60 -22.18 -24.62
C VAL A 29 42.58 -20.88 -23.80
N GLY A 30 42.92 -20.98 -22.50
CA GLY A 30 43.44 -19.86 -21.68
C GLY A 30 42.59 -19.58 -20.44
N ALA A 31 42.77 -20.30 -19.33
CA ALA A 31 43.70 -19.98 -18.25
C ALA A 31 43.15 -18.98 -17.20
N ALA A 32 42.91 -19.51 -15.99
CA ALA A 32 42.96 -18.78 -14.70
C ALA A 32 44.37 -18.13 -14.52
N PRO A 33 44.66 -17.21 -13.56
CA PRO A 33 44.18 -17.11 -12.17
C PRO A 33 43.93 -15.63 -11.74
N ARG A 34 43.52 -15.24 -10.53
CA ARG A 34 44.24 -15.27 -9.25
C ARG A 34 43.34 -14.74 -8.13
N ALA A 35 43.41 -15.42 -7.00
CA ALA A 35 43.00 -14.93 -5.71
C ALA A 35 43.86 -13.72 -5.28
N ALA A 36 43.22 -12.72 -4.69
CA ALA A 36 43.88 -11.75 -3.81
C ALA A 36 43.15 -11.79 -2.47
N ARG A 37 43.79 -12.43 -1.49
CA ARG A 37 43.51 -12.26 -0.06
C ARG A 37 44.11 -10.92 0.36
N LEU A 38 43.39 -10.16 1.17
CA LEU A 38 43.94 -9.10 2.00
C LEU A 38 43.48 -9.32 3.45
N PRO A 39 44.32 -8.92 4.43
CA PRO A 39 44.37 -9.52 5.76
C PRO A 39 43.44 -8.87 6.78
N SER A 40 43.23 -9.65 7.84
CA SER A 40 42.77 -9.29 9.17
C SER A 40 43.67 -8.25 9.87
N VAL A 41 43.17 -7.82 11.04
CA VAL A 41 43.85 -7.24 12.22
C VAL A 41 43.54 -5.77 12.46
N GLY A 42 42.94 -5.49 13.62
CA GLY A 42 42.81 -4.14 14.17
C GLY A 42 41.85 -4.06 15.35
N ALA A 43 42.18 -4.75 16.44
CA ALA A 43 41.59 -4.52 17.77
C ALA A 43 42.20 -3.25 18.43
N VAL A 44 41.78 -2.98 19.67
CA VAL A 44 42.28 -1.95 20.62
C VAL A 44 41.65 -0.56 20.35
N VAL A 45 41.06 0.20 21.28
CA VAL A 45 41.38 0.51 22.68
C VAL A 45 40.13 0.96 23.44
N ALA A 46 40.00 0.49 24.69
CA ALA A 46 39.14 1.05 25.73
C ALA A 46 39.78 2.29 26.37
N ALA A 47 39.01 3.35 26.64
CA ALA A 47 39.37 4.29 27.71
C ALA A 47 38.13 5.07 28.17
N MET A 48 37.77 4.83 29.43
CA MET A 48 36.89 5.66 30.24
C MET A 48 37.46 7.08 30.31
N LEU A 49 36.59 8.09 30.19
CA LEU A 49 36.85 9.41 30.75
C LEU A 49 35.60 9.85 31.53
N LEU A 50 35.66 9.69 32.86
CA LEU A 50 34.83 10.44 33.78
C LEU A 50 35.33 11.89 33.79
N CYS A 51 34.47 12.81 33.38
CA CYS A 51 34.56 14.20 33.81
C CYS A 51 33.24 14.59 34.48
N ALA A 52 33.24 14.51 35.81
CA ALA A 52 32.36 15.33 36.62
C ALA A 52 32.89 16.78 36.51
N ASN A 53 32.05 17.69 36.02
CA ASN A 53 32.28 19.12 36.20
C ASN A 53 30.99 19.86 36.52
N ALA A 54 31.15 20.76 37.49
CA ALA A 54 30.17 21.60 38.12
C ALA A 54 29.39 22.51 37.16
N GLY A 55 28.10 22.66 37.45
CA GLY A 55 27.40 23.94 37.53
C GLY A 55 27.74 25.04 36.52
N CYS A 56 26.99 25.06 35.42
CA CYS A 56 26.53 26.31 34.81
C CYS A 56 25.01 26.22 34.69
N GLY A 57 24.31 27.22 35.23
CA GLY A 57 22.87 27.37 35.09
C GLY A 57 22.51 27.41 33.61
N ARG A 58 21.96 26.31 33.11
CA ARG A 58 21.30 26.28 31.81
C ARG A 58 19.91 26.84 32.02
N THR A 59 19.69 28.02 31.47
CA THR A 59 18.38 28.45 31.00
C THR A 59 17.77 27.25 30.29
N VAL A 60 16.75 26.64 30.89
CA VAL A 60 15.93 25.65 30.21
C VAL A 60 15.17 26.46 29.17
N GLU A 61 15.80 26.63 28.01
CA GLU A 61 15.11 26.96 26.78
C GLU A 61 14.08 25.85 26.64
N SER A 62 12.82 26.17 26.95
CA SER A 62 11.68 25.36 26.55
C SER A 62 11.76 25.28 25.05
N GLY A 63 12.51 24.29 24.56
CA GLY A 63 12.44 23.86 23.18
C GLY A 63 10.97 23.57 22.96
N SER A 64 10.33 24.39 22.13
CA SER A 64 9.07 24.03 21.52
C SER A 64 9.30 22.67 20.89
N SER A 65 8.85 21.64 21.59
CA SER A 65 8.65 20.31 21.05
C SER A 65 7.63 20.51 19.95
N THR A 66 8.10 20.80 18.75
CA THR A 66 7.29 20.74 17.54
C THR A 66 6.79 19.31 17.49
N SER A 67 5.54 19.10 17.92
CA SER A 67 4.89 17.81 17.80
C SER A 67 5.05 17.38 16.34
N PRO A 68 5.54 16.16 16.06
CA PRO A 68 5.66 15.70 14.69
C PRO A 68 4.30 15.86 14.01
N ALA A 69 4.34 16.31 12.76
CA ALA A 69 3.12 16.44 11.96
C ALA A 69 2.37 15.09 12.00
N PRO A 70 1.02 15.09 12.10
CA PRO A 70 0.25 13.86 12.10
C PRO A 70 0.63 13.01 10.89
N SER A 71 0.84 11.73 11.10
CA SER A 71 1.15 10.84 9.99
C SER A 71 -0.03 10.79 9.02
N VAL A 72 0.21 10.43 7.76
CA VAL A 72 -0.86 10.21 6.78
C VAL A 72 -1.91 9.21 7.30
N ALA A 73 -1.45 8.23 8.09
CA ALA A 73 -2.30 7.26 8.77
C ALA A 73 -3.28 7.85 9.78
N ASP A 74 -2.97 9.02 10.34
CA ASP A 74 -3.83 9.71 11.32
C ASP A 74 -4.90 10.57 10.63
N ARG A 75 -4.76 10.80 9.31
CA ARG A 75 -5.60 11.77 8.57
C ARG A 75 -6.59 11.09 7.63
N LEU A 76 -6.36 9.83 7.26
CA LEU A 76 -7.20 9.06 6.36
C LEU A 76 -7.85 7.87 7.08
N THR A 77 -9.16 7.74 6.97
CA THR A 77 -9.93 6.59 7.46
C THR A 77 -10.64 5.87 6.33
N TYR A 78 -11.05 4.62 6.58
CA TYR A 78 -11.71 3.78 5.58
C TYR A 78 -13.06 3.29 6.06
N ARG A 79 -14.03 3.30 5.16
CA ARG A 79 -15.34 2.68 5.37
C ARG A 79 -15.67 1.72 4.24
N TRP A 80 -16.20 0.57 4.58
CA TRP A 80 -16.59 -0.47 3.65
C TRP A 80 -18.11 -0.54 3.59
N VAL A 81 -18.64 -0.44 2.37
CA VAL A 81 -20.07 -0.56 2.11
C VAL A 81 -20.42 -2.05 2.16
N PRO A 82 -21.20 -2.51 3.16
CA PRO A 82 -21.59 -3.92 3.25
C PRO A 82 -22.59 -4.26 2.14
N ASN A 83 -22.44 -5.43 1.53
CA ASN A 83 -23.38 -5.99 0.56
C ASN A 83 -23.24 -7.53 0.51
N SER A 84 -23.94 -8.18 -0.43
CA SER A 84 -23.94 -9.63 -0.59
C SER A 84 -22.82 -10.19 -1.47
N ALA A 85 -22.00 -9.35 -2.09
CA ALA A 85 -20.95 -9.80 -3.00
C ALA A 85 -19.77 -10.42 -2.25
N MET A 86 -19.53 -10.02 -1.01
CA MET A 86 -18.47 -10.54 -0.16
C MET A 86 -18.79 -10.30 1.32
N ASP A 87 -18.52 -11.29 2.16
CA ASP A 87 -18.48 -11.07 3.60
C ASP A 87 -17.16 -10.38 3.99
N LEU A 88 -17.26 -9.13 4.46
CA LEU A 88 -16.10 -8.33 4.88
C LEU A 88 -15.33 -8.93 6.06
N MET A 89 -15.94 -9.87 6.79
CA MET A 89 -15.36 -10.56 7.94
C MET A 89 -14.79 -11.95 7.59
N SER A 90 -14.88 -12.38 6.33
CA SER A 90 -14.25 -13.62 5.86
C SER A 90 -12.73 -13.43 5.70
N PRO A 91 -11.95 -14.50 5.44
CA PRO A 91 -10.55 -14.36 5.10
C PRO A 91 -10.34 -13.51 3.84
N GLU A 92 -11.16 -13.72 2.80
CA GLU A 92 -11.12 -12.94 1.56
C GLU A 92 -11.42 -11.47 1.83
N GLY A 93 -12.45 -11.19 2.63
CA GLY A 93 -12.81 -9.83 3.01
C GLY A 93 -11.69 -9.14 3.78
N THR A 94 -11.11 -9.82 4.77
CA THR A 94 -9.98 -9.31 5.55
C THR A 94 -8.78 -8.98 4.66
N PHE A 95 -8.43 -9.87 3.73
CA PHE A 95 -7.31 -9.65 2.81
C PHE A 95 -7.53 -8.46 1.88
N VAL A 96 -8.72 -8.37 1.26
CA VAL A 96 -9.08 -7.27 0.37
C VAL A 96 -9.00 -5.93 1.09
N ARG A 97 -9.55 -5.88 2.32
CA ARG A 97 -9.50 -4.70 3.16
C ARG A 97 -8.08 -4.28 3.50
N ALA A 98 -7.32 -5.20 4.08
CA ALA A 98 -5.95 -4.95 4.49
C ALA A 98 -5.07 -4.47 3.32
N THR A 99 -5.24 -5.06 2.14
CA THR A 99 -4.47 -4.74 0.94
C THR A 99 -4.74 -3.33 0.44
N LEU A 100 -6.02 -2.96 0.24
CA LEU A 100 -6.38 -1.66 -0.32
C LEU A 100 -6.09 -0.51 0.65
N GLU A 101 -6.32 -0.72 1.95
CA GLU A 101 -5.97 0.26 2.98
C GLU A 101 -4.44 0.44 3.07
N SER A 102 -3.68 -0.66 3.07
CA SER A 102 -2.20 -0.59 3.07
C SER A 102 -1.63 0.03 1.81
N GLN A 103 -2.23 -0.25 0.65
CA GLN A 103 -1.81 0.35 -0.61
C GLN A 103 -1.94 1.86 -0.59
N ASN A 104 -3.02 2.39 -0.03
CA ASN A 104 -3.18 3.83 0.12
C ASN A 104 -2.13 4.43 1.05
N PHE A 105 -1.84 3.79 2.19
CA PHE A 105 -0.76 4.29 3.06
C PHE A 105 0.58 4.31 2.34
N ALA A 106 0.91 3.28 1.56
CA ALA A 106 2.12 3.27 0.74
C ALA A 106 2.09 4.31 -0.39
N MET A 107 0.95 4.54 -1.03
CA MET A 107 0.80 5.51 -2.12
C MET A 107 1.01 6.95 -1.64
N TRP A 108 0.49 7.27 -0.46
CA TRP A 108 0.56 8.58 0.17
C TRP A 108 1.72 8.74 1.16
N SER A 109 2.59 7.73 1.27
CA SER A 109 3.81 7.79 2.08
C SER A 109 4.76 8.87 1.57
N ASP A 110 5.51 9.48 2.49
CA ASP A 110 6.64 10.36 2.18
C ASP A 110 7.90 9.60 1.76
N LYS A 111 7.93 8.28 1.99
CA LYS A 111 8.98 7.37 1.52
C LYS A 111 8.81 7.06 0.04
N LYS A 112 9.85 6.53 -0.60
CA LYS A 112 9.86 6.24 -2.05
C LYS A 112 9.95 4.74 -2.33
N TYR A 113 9.32 4.32 -3.42
CA TYR A 113 9.45 2.98 -3.97
C TYR A 113 9.07 1.91 -2.93
N LEU A 114 9.93 0.91 -2.73
CA LEU A 114 9.67 -0.20 -1.81
C LEU A 114 9.65 0.22 -0.34
N ASP A 115 10.30 1.32 0.04
CA ASP A 115 10.32 1.77 1.44
C ASP A 115 8.94 2.25 1.91
N ALA A 116 8.12 2.77 0.99
CA ALA A 116 6.75 3.19 1.27
C ALA A 116 5.83 2.03 1.69
N TYR A 117 6.14 0.79 1.29
CA TYR A 117 5.36 -0.39 1.67
C TYR A 117 5.46 -0.72 3.16
N GLN A 118 6.47 -0.16 3.84
CA GLN A 118 6.60 -0.29 5.30
C GLN A 118 5.56 0.54 6.05
N ASP A 119 4.90 1.49 5.40
CA ASP A 119 3.81 2.29 5.99
C ASP A 119 2.44 1.62 5.85
N GLY A 120 2.36 0.50 5.13
CA GLY A 120 1.21 -0.39 5.13
C GLY A 120 1.04 -1.14 6.47
N TYR A 121 0.10 -2.08 6.51
CA TYR A 121 -0.10 -2.94 7.67
C TYR A 121 1.05 -3.96 7.84
N PRO A 122 1.27 -4.49 9.05
CA PRO A 122 2.20 -5.59 9.25
C PRO A 122 1.92 -6.72 8.27
N GLY A 123 2.96 -7.23 7.59
CA GLY A 123 2.84 -8.25 6.54
C GLY A 123 2.63 -7.70 5.11
N TYR A 124 2.32 -6.41 4.93
CA TYR A 124 1.97 -5.88 3.60
C TYR A 124 3.10 -5.99 2.56
N THR A 125 4.36 -5.84 2.97
CA THR A 125 5.52 -6.04 2.07
C THR A 125 5.59 -7.46 1.52
N HIS A 126 5.15 -8.47 2.28
CA HIS A 126 5.05 -9.85 1.78
C HIS A 126 3.85 -10.00 0.85
N ALA A 127 2.68 -9.50 1.25
CA ALA A 127 1.45 -9.60 0.48
C ALA A 127 1.55 -8.94 -0.90
N GLN A 128 2.29 -7.82 -1.00
CA GLN A 128 2.51 -7.12 -2.26
C GLN A 128 3.74 -7.62 -3.02
N ARG A 129 3.64 -8.82 -3.61
CA ARG A 129 4.68 -9.41 -4.49
C ARG A 129 4.48 -9.08 -5.98
N MET A 130 3.91 -7.93 -6.31
CA MET A 130 3.71 -7.54 -7.70
C MET A 130 4.95 -6.84 -8.29
N PRO A 131 5.34 -7.12 -9.55
CA PRO A 131 6.47 -6.45 -10.22
C PRO A 131 6.36 -4.92 -10.28
N THR A 132 5.13 -4.41 -10.22
CA THR A 132 4.80 -2.97 -10.27
C THR A 132 4.81 -2.29 -8.90
N ALA A 133 5.04 -3.03 -7.81
CA ALA A 133 5.04 -2.46 -6.45
C ALA A 133 6.04 -1.29 -6.33
N ALA A 134 7.20 -1.40 -6.97
CA ALA A 134 8.20 -0.33 -7.00
C ALA A 134 7.69 0.98 -7.62
N ILE A 135 6.62 0.98 -8.42
CA ILE A 135 6.10 2.18 -9.10
C ILE A 135 5.09 2.94 -8.23
N TYR A 136 4.40 2.25 -7.31
CA TYR A 136 3.27 2.82 -6.57
C TYR A 136 3.64 3.41 -5.21
N GLY A 137 4.74 2.97 -4.61
CA GLY A 137 5.17 3.49 -3.31
C GLY A 137 5.74 4.91 -3.41
N GLY A 138 5.16 5.85 -2.66
CA GLY A 138 5.57 7.26 -2.71
C GLY A 138 5.24 7.91 -4.05
N TYR A 139 4.10 7.57 -4.65
CA TYR A 139 3.69 8.10 -5.95
C TYR A 139 3.50 9.62 -5.94
N PHE A 140 3.24 10.19 -4.77
CA PHE A 140 3.13 11.62 -4.52
C PHE A 140 4.28 12.13 -3.63
N PRO A 141 5.54 12.06 -4.11
CA PRO A 141 6.71 12.39 -3.28
C PRO A 141 6.87 13.89 -3.04
N ASP A 142 5.96 14.69 -3.59
CA ASP A 142 5.99 16.14 -3.61
C ASP A 142 5.32 16.75 -2.38
N GLY A 143 4.83 15.90 -1.46
CA GLY A 143 4.22 16.34 -0.20
C GLY A 143 2.71 16.49 -0.29
N ARG A 144 2.10 16.10 -1.41
CA ARG A 144 0.64 15.95 -1.49
C ARG A 144 0.18 14.86 -0.54
N THR A 145 -0.86 15.16 0.21
CA THR A 145 -1.49 14.20 1.13
C THR A 145 -2.98 14.12 0.88
N ILE A 146 -3.62 13.11 1.48
CA ILE A 146 -5.07 12.97 1.50
C ILE A 146 -5.53 12.90 2.95
N ALA A 147 -6.68 13.49 3.24
CA ALA A 147 -7.33 13.44 4.54
C ALA A 147 -8.84 13.18 4.40
N GLY A 148 -9.48 12.73 5.46
CA GLY A 148 -10.92 12.43 5.49
C GLY A 148 -11.18 10.93 5.46
N THR A 149 -12.19 10.51 4.68
CA THR A 149 -12.64 9.13 4.60
C THR A 149 -12.79 8.67 3.16
N THR A 150 -12.12 7.57 2.83
CA THR A 150 -12.32 6.82 1.59
C THR A 150 -13.31 5.69 1.84
N PHE A 151 -14.22 5.46 0.89
CA PHE A 151 -15.14 4.34 0.94
C PHE A 151 -14.78 3.28 -0.08
N TYR A 152 -14.91 2.02 0.30
CA TYR A 152 -14.74 0.87 -0.58
C TYR A 152 -16.02 0.05 -0.65
N GLU A 153 -16.29 -0.54 -1.80
CA GLU A 153 -17.38 -1.50 -2.00
C GLU A 153 -16.87 -2.62 -2.91
N VAL A 154 -16.91 -3.86 -2.44
CA VAL A 154 -16.67 -5.01 -3.33
C VAL A 154 -18.00 -5.34 -4.00
N ILE A 155 -18.05 -5.22 -5.32
CA ILE A 155 -19.28 -5.44 -6.11
C ILE A 155 -19.32 -6.83 -6.76
N GLY A 156 -18.24 -7.60 -6.63
CA GLY A 156 -18.17 -8.98 -7.09
C GLY A 156 -16.91 -9.66 -6.58
N LEU A 157 -17.05 -10.94 -6.23
CA LEU A 157 -15.94 -11.82 -5.88
C LEU A 157 -16.10 -13.13 -6.66
N GLU A 158 -15.12 -13.45 -7.49
CA GLU A 158 -15.08 -14.69 -8.26
C GLU A 158 -13.92 -15.56 -7.77
N ARG A 159 -14.14 -16.86 -7.64
CA ARG A 159 -13.07 -17.81 -7.33
C ARG A 159 -12.35 -18.23 -8.61
N THR A 160 -11.04 -18.07 -8.65
CA THR A 160 -10.22 -18.33 -9.83
C THR A 160 -9.12 -19.35 -9.52
N GLY A 161 -9.32 -20.61 -9.91
CA GLY A 161 -8.36 -21.68 -9.62
C GLY A 161 -8.10 -21.83 -8.12
N THR A 162 -6.90 -21.42 -7.68
CA THR A 162 -6.47 -21.43 -6.27
C THR A 162 -6.71 -20.12 -5.52
N GLY A 163 -7.15 -19.06 -6.20
CA GLY A 163 -7.33 -17.73 -5.63
C GLY A 163 -8.70 -17.12 -5.95
N TYR A 164 -8.73 -15.80 -5.98
CA TYR A 164 -9.93 -15.00 -6.17
C TYR A 164 -9.64 -13.77 -7.01
N THR A 165 -10.68 -13.26 -7.67
CA THR A 165 -10.68 -11.95 -8.32
C THR A 165 -11.85 -11.12 -7.77
N ALA A 166 -11.53 -10.00 -7.12
CA ALA A 166 -12.49 -9.03 -6.61
C ALA A 166 -12.66 -7.88 -7.60
N ARG A 167 -13.90 -7.42 -7.78
CA ARG A 167 -14.27 -6.17 -8.44
C ARG A 167 -14.59 -5.13 -7.38
N ILE A 168 -13.89 -4.01 -7.38
CA ILE A 168 -13.93 -3.02 -6.30
C ILE A 168 -14.36 -1.67 -6.86
N CYS A 169 -15.19 -0.96 -6.10
CA CYS A 169 -15.42 0.47 -6.22
C CYS A 169 -14.71 1.22 -5.10
N GLU A 170 -14.07 2.32 -5.43
CA GLU A 170 -13.48 3.29 -4.50
C GLU A 170 -14.21 4.63 -4.63
N TYR A 171 -14.61 5.22 -3.50
CA TYR A 171 -15.26 6.52 -3.48
C TYR A 171 -14.51 7.48 -2.55
N ASN A 172 -14.11 8.61 -3.12
CA ASN A 172 -13.42 9.68 -2.40
C ASN A 172 -14.35 10.87 -2.08
N SER A 173 -15.66 10.61 -1.96
CA SER A 173 -16.68 11.65 -1.70
C SER A 173 -16.66 12.24 -0.28
N ARG A 174 -15.81 11.70 0.62
CA ARG A 174 -15.48 12.27 1.94
C ARG A 174 -13.99 12.45 2.17
N ALA A 175 -13.20 12.51 1.10
CA ALA A 175 -11.76 12.74 1.18
C ALA A 175 -11.40 14.10 0.58
N SER A 176 -10.36 14.74 1.09
CA SER A 176 -9.79 15.97 0.57
C SER A 176 -8.32 15.75 0.27
N GLY A 177 -7.90 16.12 -0.94
CA GLY A 177 -6.47 16.25 -1.23
C GLY A 177 -5.93 17.51 -0.55
N GLN A 178 -4.66 17.50 -0.20
CA GLN A 178 -3.92 18.65 0.28
C GLN A 178 -2.68 18.83 -0.59
N ASP A 179 -2.49 20.02 -1.16
CA ASP A 179 -1.30 20.35 -1.93
C ASP A 179 -0.09 20.64 -1.03
N GLU A 180 1.09 20.85 -1.64
CA GLU A 180 2.34 21.14 -0.90
C GLU A 180 2.27 22.43 -0.07
N ALA A 181 1.44 23.38 -0.50
CA ALA A 181 1.19 24.63 0.21
C ALA A 181 0.18 24.48 1.36
N GLY A 182 -0.37 23.27 1.55
CA GLY A 182 -1.33 22.96 2.59
C GLY A 182 -2.78 23.30 2.23
N ASN A 183 -3.07 23.72 0.99
CA ASN A 183 -4.43 24.02 0.56
C ASN A 183 -5.19 22.73 0.27
N TYR A 184 -6.42 22.66 0.77
CA TYR A 184 -7.31 21.53 0.50
C TYR A 184 -8.03 21.70 -0.83
N TYR A 185 -8.17 20.59 -1.55
CA TYR A 185 -8.95 20.51 -2.78
C TYR A 185 -9.82 19.25 -2.79
N ASP A 186 -10.91 19.30 -3.57
CA ASP A 186 -11.72 18.11 -3.81
C ASP A 186 -11.00 17.20 -4.82
N PRO A 187 -10.63 15.95 -4.45
CA PRO A 187 -10.00 15.01 -5.37
C PRO A 187 -10.94 14.60 -6.52
N ASN A 188 -12.23 14.91 -6.43
CA ASN A 188 -13.24 14.75 -7.48
C ASN A 188 -13.67 16.12 -8.04
N PRO A 189 -12.87 16.74 -8.92
CA PRO A 189 -13.13 18.11 -9.37
C PRO A 189 -14.32 18.25 -10.34
N ASP A 190 -14.95 17.15 -10.77
CA ASP A 190 -16.12 17.19 -11.65
C ASP A 190 -17.43 17.07 -10.85
N PRO A 191 -18.10 18.19 -10.53
CA PRO A 191 -19.38 18.18 -9.82
C PRO A 191 -20.51 17.54 -10.64
N ALA A 192 -20.37 17.44 -11.97
CA ALA A 192 -21.41 16.86 -12.82
C ALA A 192 -21.40 15.33 -12.77
N THR A 193 -20.28 14.70 -12.38
CA THR A 193 -20.16 13.24 -12.35
C THR A 193 -19.32 12.74 -11.17
N PRO A 194 -19.86 12.76 -9.93
CA PRO A 194 -19.19 12.12 -8.81
C PRO A 194 -19.19 10.60 -9.04
N ARG A 195 -18.08 10.09 -9.58
CA ARG A 195 -17.91 8.69 -9.96
C ARG A 195 -16.95 8.03 -8.99
N GLY A 196 -17.37 6.90 -8.44
CA GLY A 196 -16.43 5.96 -7.86
C GLY A 196 -15.46 5.47 -8.93
N GLN A 197 -14.22 5.23 -8.52
CA GLN A 197 -13.22 4.57 -9.32
C GLN A 197 -13.45 3.06 -9.27
N SER A 198 -13.05 2.36 -10.33
CA SER A 198 -13.25 0.92 -10.45
C SER A 198 -11.92 0.22 -10.61
N SER A 199 -11.70 -0.85 -9.88
CA SER A 199 -10.50 -1.69 -9.99
C SER A 199 -10.83 -3.17 -9.87
N THR A 200 -9.92 -4.01 -10.35
CA THR A 200 -9.90 -5.44 -10.08
C THR A 200 -8.68 -5.79 -9.24
N MET A 201 -8.82 -6.77 -8.35
CA MET A 201 -7.72 -7.34 -7.61
C MET A 201 -7.77 -8.86 -7.67
N THR A 202 -6.67 -9.49 -8.09
CA THR A 202 -6.49 -10.94 -8.05
C THR A 202 -5.52 -11.31 -6.93
N PHE A 203 -5.91 -12.29 -6.12
CA PHE A 203 -5.19 -12.64 -4.89
C PHE A 203 -5.45 -14.08 -4.46
N GLY A 204 -4.63 -14.59 -3.54
CA GLY A 204 -4.80 -15.91 -2.95
C GLY A 204 -3.55 -16.40 -2.23
N PRO A 205 -3.51 -17.68 -1.81
CA PRO A 205 -2.34 -18.28 -1.16
C PRO A 205 -1.06 -18.13 -1.99
N ASP A 206 0.08 -17.79 -1.36
CA ASP A 206 1.37 -17.66 -2.04
C ASP A 206 1.85 -19.03 -2.55
N PRO A 207 1.96 -19.27 -3.86
CA PRO A 207 2.41 -20.56 -4.39
C PRO A 207 3.85 -20.92 -3.99
N ALA A 208 4.65 -19.96 -3.51
CA ALA A 208 5.99 -20.20 -2.99
C ALA A 208 6.00 -20.81 -1.57
N VAL A 209 4.87 -20.77 -0.85
CA VAL A 209 4.74 -21.33 0.49
C VAL A 209 4.16 -22.75 0.41
N GLN A 210 4.73 -23.69 1.18
CA GLN A 210 4.27 -25.08 1.16
C GLN A 210 2.81 -25.19 1.64
N PRO A 211 1.98 -26.09 1.08
CA PRO A 211 0.57 -26.21 1.45
C PRO A 211 0.32 -26.38 2.96
N ALA A 212 1.18 -27.12 3.67
CA ALA A 212 1.07 -27.33 5.11
C ALA A 212 1.40 -26.07 5.96
N GLN A 213 2.02 -25.06 5.36
CA GLN A 213 2.38 -23.80 5.99
C GLN A 213 1.47 -22.65 5.56
N GLN A 214 0.55 -22.90 4.61
CA GLN A 214 -0.41 -21.91 4.19
C GLN A 214 -1.38 -21.61 5.33
N HIS A 215 -1.63 -20.34 5.58
CA HIS A 215 -2.65 -19.91 6.52
C HIS A 215 -3.43 -18.74 5.91
N SER A 216 -4.75 -18.88 5.95
CA SER A 216 -5.65 -17.84 5.49
C SER A 216 -5.56 -16.60 6.41
N PRO A 217 -5.90 -15.42 5.89
CA PRO A 217 -6.19 -14.24 6.69
C PRO A 217 -7.14 -14.57 7.86
N PRO A 218 -6.98 -13.94 9.03
CA PRO A 218 -7.88 -14.14 10.16
C PRO A 218 -9.30 -13.69 9.81
N THR A 219 -10.30 -14.31 10.43
CA THR A 219 -11.70 -13.94 10.28
C THR A 219 -12.12 -12.92 11.34
N ASN A 220 -13.32 -12.34 11.16
CA ASN A 220 -13.98 -11.48 12.14
C ASN A 220 -13.15 -10.25 12.58
N GLN A 221 -12.29 -9.75 11.69
CA GLN A 221 -11.47 -8.57 11.94
C GLN A 221 -12.32 -7.29 11.88
N LYS A 222 -12.74 -6.82 13.06
CA LYS A 222 -13.47 -5.57 13.24
C LYS A 222 -13.16 -4.94 14.59
N GLY A 223 -13.23 -3.62 14.64
CA GLY A 223 -13.10 -2.84 15.86
C GLY A 223 -13.05 -1.35 15.55
N PRO A 224 -12.74 -0.51 16.56
CA PRO A 224 -12.69 0.93 16.39
C PRO A 224 -11.36 1.43 15.80
N ALA A 225 -10.30 0.60 15.79
CA ALA A 225 -8.98 1.03 15.34
C ALA A 225 -8.95 1.28 13.82
N SER A 226 -8.15 2.25 13.39
CA SER A 226 -7.90 2.52 11.98
C SER A 226 -6.90 1.56 11.36
N ARG A 227 -6.13 0.81 12.17
CA ARG A 227 -5.08 -0.11 11.71
C ARG A 227 -5.02 -1.36 12.58
N PRO A 228 -4.71 -2.53 12.01
CA PRO A 228 -4.35 -3.70 12.81
C PRO A 228 -2.96 -3.53 13.41
N THR A 229 -2.72 -4.21 14.54
CA THR A 229 -1.41 -4.25 15.20
C THR A 229 -0.58 -5.47 14.82
N ASP A 230 -1.23 -6.52 14.32
CA ASP A 230 -0.63 -7.77 13.87
C ASP A 230 -0.81 -7.98 12.36
N ASP A 231 -0.16 -9.02 11.84
CA ASP A 231 -0.31 -9.44 10.45
C ASP A 231 -1.71 -10.01 10.19
N VAL A 232 -2.43 -9.39 9.25
CA VAL A 232 -3.78 -9.78 8.83
C VAL A 232 -3.83 -10.34 7.40
N PHE A 233 -2.68 -10.52 6.74
CA PHE A 233 -2.60 -11.03 5.36
C PHE A 233 -2.48 -12.55 5.31
N GLY A 234 -1.96 -13.16 6.37
CA GLY A 234 -1.64 -14.57 6.36
C GLY A 234 -0.52 -14.88 5.36
N THR A 235 -0.60 -16.02 4.66
CA THR A 235 0.34 -16.36 3.57
C THR A 235 -0.17 -15.92 2.19
N TRP A 236 -1.17 -15.05 2.14
CA TRP A 236 -1.78 -14.66 0.88
C TRP A 236 -1.02 -13.50 0.24
N ILE A 237 -1.05 -13.47 -1.09
CA ILE A 237 -0.43 -12.43 -1.89
C ILE A 237 -1.41 -11.89 -2.92
N VAL A 238 -1.14 -10.66 -3.33
CA VAL A 238 -1.72 -10.04 -4.51
C VAL A 238 -0.89 -10.45 -5.73
N THR A 239 -1.57 -10.95 -6.76
CA THR A 239 -0.92 -11.30 -8.04
C THR A 239 -1.21 -10.26 -9.13
N ASP A 240 -2.31 -9.53 -9.03
CA ASP A 240 -2.66 -8.43 -9.94
C ASP A 240 -3.59 -7.41 -9.27
N ILE A 241 -3.35 -6.11 -9.50
CA ILE A 241 -4.30 -5.02 -9.23
C ILE A 241 -4.29 -4.10 -10.44
N ALA A 242 -5.46 -3.84 -11.00
CA ALA A 242 -5.60 -3.00 -12.17
C ALA A 242 -6.78 -2.03 -12.07
N ALA A 243 -6.55 -0.78 -12.46
CA ALA A 243 -7.63 0.16 -12.76
C ALA A 243 -8.49 -0.40 -13.89
N SER A 244 -9.82 -0.39 -13.73
CA SER A 244 -10.70 -0.75 -14.83
C SER A 244 -10.68 0.34 -15.89
N ARG A 245 -10.34 -0.02 -17.13
CA ARG A 245 -10.38 0.92 -18.27
C ARG A 245 -11.78 1.43 -18.55
N THR A 246 -12.77 0.57 -18.35
CA THR A 246 -14.19 0.90 -18.43
C THR A 246 -14.75 0.85 -17.01
N PRO A 247 -15.14 2.00 -16.43
CA PRO A 247 -15.68 2.01 -15.08
C PRO A 247 -16.88 1.08 -14.97
N PHE A 248 -16.96 0.34 -13.86
CA PHE A 248 -18.11 -0.51 -13.60
C PHE A 248 -19.35 0.39 -13.40
N PRO A 249 -20.49 0.10 -14.08
CA PRO A 249 -21.73 0.86 -13.90
C PRO A 249 -22.14 1.01 -12.43
N GLU A 250 -21.91 -0.02 -11.62
CA GLU A 250 -22.21 -0.08 -10.19
C GLU A 250 -21.42 0.95 -9.38
N CYS A 251 -20.22 1.34 -9.85
CA CYS A 251 -19.38 2.36 -9.21
C CYS A 251 -19.74 3.78 -9.66
N GLN A 252 -20.66 3.97 -10.61
CA GLN A 252 -21.04 5.30 -11.14
C GLN A 252 -22.03 6.01 -10.21
N LYS A 253 -21.68 6.09 -8.93
CA LYS A 253 -22.46 6.68 -7.84
C LYS A 253 -21.53 7.26 -6.78
N LEU A 254 -22.10 8.05 -5.88
CA LEU A 254 -21.47 8.42 -4.60
C LEU A 254 -21.52 7.25 -3.62
N ALA A 255 -20.61 7.27 -2.63
CA ALA A 255 -20.74 6.38 -1.49
C ALA A 255 -22.07 6.66 -0.74
N PRO A 256 -22.75 5.62 -0.21
CA PRO A 256 -23.98 5.80 0.54
C PRO A 256 -23.84 6.81 1.68
N GLY A 257 -24.81 7.72 1.80
CA GLY A 257 -24.84 8.73 2.86
C GLY A 257 -23.84 9.88 2.70
N THR A 258 -23.16 10.00 1.57
CA THR A 258 -22.23 11.11 1.31
C THR A 258 -22.88 12.22 0.48
N PRO A 259 -22.59 13.50 0.76
CA PRO A 259 -23.16 14.60 0.00
C PRO A 259 -22.46 14.74 -1.36
N PRO A 260 -23.13 15.29 -2.39
CA PRO A 260 -22.49 15.60 -3.69
C PRO A 260 -21.39 16.66 -3.60
N HIS A 261 -21.50 17.55 -2.62
CA HIS A 261 -20.52 18.59 -2.31
C HIS A 261 -20.19 18.54 -0.84
N GLN A 262 -18.92 18.72 -0.50
CA GLN A 262 -18.44 18.69 0.87
C GLN A 262 -17.67 19.97 1.21
N ALA A 263 -17.67 20.33 2.48
CA ALA A 263 -16.75 21.34 2.99
C ALA A 263 -15.32 20.79 2.95
N LEU A 264 -14.35 21.67 2.73
CA LEU A 264 -12.92 21.34 2.74
C LEU A 264 -12.27 21.92 4.01
N PRO A 265 -11.47 21.14 4.76
CA PRO A 265 -11.26 19.70 4.59
C PRO A 265 -12.50 18.88 4.95
N ALA A 266 -12.65 17.74 4.29
CA ALA A 266 -13.70 16.78 4.56
C ALA A 266 -13.57 16.23 5.99
N PRO A 267 -14.64 16.24 6.82
CA PRO A 267 -14.58 15.66 8.15
C PRO A 267 -14.41 14.13 8.05
N ALA A 268 -13.34 13.61 8.66
CA ALA A 268 -13.08 12.18 8.78
C ALA A 268 -14.16 11.51 9.64
N LEU A 269 -14.68 10.40 9.16
CA LEU A 269 -15.59 9.50 9.87
C LEU A 269 -14.77 8.37 10.53
N PRO A 270 -15.27 7.76 11.63
CA PRO A 270 -14.59 6.60 12.20
C PRO A 270 -14.61 5.43 11.21
N PRO A 271 -13.61 4.54 11.24
CA PRO A 271 -13.53 3.41 10.32
C PRO A 271 -14.70 2.44 10.53
N GLU A 272 -15.18 1.83 9.46
CA GLU A 272 -16.37 0.95 9.51
C GLU A 272 -16.35 -0.11 8.40
N PRO A 273 -16.15 -1.41 8.71
CA PRO A 273 -15.54 -1.88 9.96
C PRO A 273 -14.12 -1.32 10.08
N GLY A 274 -13.67 -1.03 11.30
CA GLY A 274 -12.24 -0.82 11.58
C GLY A 274 -11.53 -2.14 11.86
N TRP A 275 -10.46 -2.06 12.64
CA TRP A 275 -9.63 -3.19 13.06
C TRP A 275 -9.73 -3.40 14.57
N PRO A 276 -9.45 -4.61 15.08
CA PRO A 276 -9.36 -4.84 16.51
C PRO A 276 -8.31 -3.92 17.15
N ASP A 277 -8.56 -3.46 18.37
CA ASP A 277 -7.56 -2.73 19.16
C ASP A 277 -6.38 -3.65 19.50
N ALA A 278 -5.23 -3.03 19.79
CA ALA A 278 -4.04 -3.72 20.27
C ALA A 278 -4.39 -4.65 21.46
N GLY A 279 -4.22 -5.96 21.29
CA GLY A 279 -4.49 -6.96 22.34
C GLY A 279 -5.92 -7.51 22.40
N SER A 280 -6.77 -7.22 21.42
CA SER A 280 -8.15 -7.76 21.33
C SER A 280 -8.37 -8.70 20.13
N ALA A 281 -7.31 -9.01 19.38
CA ALA A 281 -7.32 -9.88 18.20
C ALA A 281 -7.18 -11.37 18.57
#